data_AF-A0A1Y4TCJ9-F1
#
_entry.id   AF-A0A1Y4TCJ9-F1
#
_cell.length_a   1.000
_cell.length_b   1.000
_cell.length_c   1.000
_cell.angle_alpha   90.00
_cell.angle_beta   90.00
_cell.angle_gamma   90.00
#
_symmetry.space_group_name_H-M   'P 1'
#
loop_
_entity.id
_entity.type
_entity.pdbx_description
1 polymer ?
#
loop_
_entity_poly.entity_id
_entity_poly.type
_entity_poly.pdbx_seq_one_letter_code
_entity_poly.pdbx_strand_id
1 'polypeptide(L)'
;MKDFERKNQRLSLCGLNCGLCPMLLGNHCGGCGNGSPSCKIAKCSLEHGEIEYCYECKQYPCEKYEHIDEYDSFITHRHQKRDLEKAKSAGIGAYNLEQTEKAQILSKLLAGYNDGRRKNFYCVAVNLLELSEIREAMNRIESNDRAFASEKERCAYAVEVFQEIADRKNIKLKLIKK
;
A
#
# COMPACT_ATOMS: atom_id res chain seq x y z
N MET A 1 -10.45 -21.20 0.34
CA MET A 1 -11.04 -21.35 1.68
C MET A 1 -12.48 -20.91 1.56
N LYS A 2 -13.44 -21.81 1.79
CA LYS A 2 -14.83 -21.39 2.04
C LYS A 2 -14.83 -20.62 3.36
N ASP A 3 -15.65 -19.58 3.45
CA ASP A 3 -16.00 -18.89 4.71
C ASP A 3 -14.91 -17.99 5.35
N PHE A 4 -13.82 -17.65 4.65
CA PHE A 4 -12.89 -16.61 5.11
C PHE A 4 -13.23 -15.27 4.48
N GLU A 5 -13.98 -14.46 5.22
CA GLU A 5 -14.42 -13.12 4.82
C GLU A 5 -13.87 -12.08 5.80
N ARG A 6 -13.43 -10.93 5.26
CA ARG A 6 -12.97 -9.81 6.08
C ARG A 6 -13.73 -8.54 5.75
N LYS A 7 -14.07 -7.78 6.78
CA LYS A 7 -14.76 -6.49 6.63
C LYS A 7 -13.78 -5.41 6.16
N ASN A 8 -12.53 -5.44 6.63
CA ASN A 8 -11.54 -4.46 6.21
C ASN A 8 -10.75 -4.91 4.97
N GLN A 9 -11.01 -4.26 3.84
CA GLN A 9 -10.30 -4.49 2.58
C GLN A 9 -9.14 -3.51 2.32
N ARG A 10 -8.87 -2.56 3.24
CA ARG A 10 -7.78 -1.58 3.12
C ARG A 10 -6.45 -2.13 3.62
N LEU A 11 -6.46 -2.72 4.81
CA LEU A 11 -5.31 -3.37 5.43
C LEU A 11 -5.56 -4.88 5.49
N SER A 12 -4.62 -5.66 4.94
CA SER A 12 -4.67 -7.10 4.99
C SER A 12 -4.43 -7.61 6.40
N LEU A 13 -4.89 -8.83 6.67
CA LEU A 13 -4.59 -9.57 7.90
C LEU A 13 -3.10 -9.53 8.26
N CYS A 14 -2.24 -9.60 7.23
CA CYS A 14 -0.80 -9.66 7.40
C CYS A 14 -0.07 -8.31 7.33
N GLY A 15 -0.78 -7.18 7.20
CA GLY A 15 -0.15 -5.85 7.19
C GLY A 15 0.12 -5.24 5.82
N LEU A 16 -0.31 -5.86 4.73
CA LEU A 16 -0.21 -5.26 3.40
C LEU A 16 -1.36 -4.28 3.19
N ASN A 17 -1.08 -3.11 2.63
CA ASN A 17 -2.11 -2.13 2.29
C ASN A 17 -2.85 -2.53 1.01
N CYS A 18 -3.72 -3.54 1.11
CA CYS A 18 -4.55 -4.03 0.01
C CYS A 18 -5.27 -2.90 -0.75
N GLY A 19 -5.73 -1.85 -0.06
CA GLY A 19 -6.37 -0.68 -0.67
C GLY A 19 -5.49 0.11 -1.64
N LEU A 20 -4.16 -0.05 -1.54
CA LEU A 20 -3.14 0.59 -2.37
C LEU A 20 -2.51 -0.39 -3.38
N CYS A 21 -3.01 -1.62 -3.44
CA CYS A 21 -2.43 -2.69 -4.24
C CYS A 21 -2.81 -2.57 -5.73
N PRO A 22 -1.86 -2.69 -6.67
CA PRO A 22 -2.16 -2.63 -8.10
C PRO A 22 -3.09 -3.76 -8.56
N MET A 23 -3.10 -4.91 -7.90
CA MET A 23 -3.98 -6.03 -8.22
C MET A 23 -5.43 -5.77 -7.83
N LEU A 24 -5.68 -5.17 -6.67
CA LEU A 24 -7.02 -4.77 -6.24
C LEU A 24 -7.55 -3.65 -7.15
N LEU A 25 -6.74 -2.62 -7.38
CA LEU A 25 -7.08 -1.49 -8.26
C LEU A 25 -7.31 -1.92 -9.72
N GLY A 26 -6.73 -3.04 -10.15
CA GLY A 26 -6.92 -3.60 -11.49
C GLY A 26 -8.06 -4.61 -11.60
N ASN A 27 -8.84 -4.83 -10.53
CA ASN A 27 -9.87 -5.88 -10.46
C ASN A 27 -9.33 -7.31 -10.74
N HIS A 28 -8.04 -7.54 -10.47
CA HIS A 28 -7.41 -8.86 -10.60
C HIS A 28 -7.37 -9.62 -9.26
N CYS A 29 -7.73 -8.95 -8.17
CA CYS A 29 -7.80 -9.51 -6.82
C CYS A 29 -8.99 -8.87 -6.10
N GLY A 30 -9.78 -9.66 -5.34
CA GLY A 30 -10.90 -9.13 -4.55
C GLY A 30 -10.48 -8.51 -3.21
N GLY A 31 -9.20 -8.63 -2.84
CA GLY A 31 -8.66 -8.18 -1.56
C GLY A 31 -8.46 -9.31 -0.54
N CYS A 32 -7.89 -8.97 0.61
CA CYS A 32 -7.64 -9.95 1.67
C CYS A 32 -8.97 -10.42 2.27
N GLY A 33 -9.25 -11.73 2.20
CA GLY A 33 -10.54 -12.27 2.62
C GLY A 33 -11.62 -12.21 1.54
N ASN A 34 -11.26 -11.99 0.28
CA ASN A 34 -12.22 -11.96 -0.81
C ASN A 34 -11.61 -12.58 -2.09
N GLY A 35 -11.62 -13.92 -2.16
CA GLY A 35 -11.23 -14.66 -3.37
C GLY A 35 -9.79 -15.18 -3.46
N SER A 36 -9.01 -15.17 -2.37
CA SER A 36 -7.66 -15.79 -2.34
C SER A 36 -7.65 -17.11 -1.55
N PRO A 37 -8.00 -18.26 -2.17
CA PRO A 37 -8.16 -19.52 -1.46
C PRO A 37 -6.86 -20.15 -0.95
N SER A 38 -5.69 -19.65 -1.35
CA SER A 38 -4.37 -20.25 -1.09
C SER A 38 -3.51 -19.49 -0.06
N CYS A 39 -4.03 -18.45 0.58
CA CYS A 39 -3.24 -17.64 1.51
C CYS A 39 -2.96 -18.42 2.81
N LYS A 40 -1.68 -18.77 3.05
CA LYS A 40 -1.25 -19.49 4.26
C LYS A 40 -1.51 -18.72 5.55
N ILE A 41 -1.38 -17.38 5.52
CA ILE A 41 -1.63 -16.53 6.69
C ILE A 41 -3.13 -16.48 7.01
N ALA A 42 -3.99 -16.44 5.98
CA ALA A 42 -5.42 -16.52 6.17
C ALA A 42 -5.86 -17.87 6.76
N LYS A 43 -5.29 -18.98 6.29
CA LYS A 43 -5.53 -20.30 6.90
C LYS A 43 -5.11 -20.32 8.38
N CYS A 44 -3.94 -19.74 8.67
CA CYS A 44 -3.43 -19.62 10.03
C CYS A 44 -4.35 -18.78 10.93
N SER A 45 -5.02 -17.73 10.44
CA SER A 45 -5.93 -16.95 11.29
C SER A 45 -7.17 -17.75 11.68
N LEU A 46 -7.72 -18.54 10.76
CA LEU A 46 -8.86 -19.44 11.05
C LEU A 46 -8.51 -20.44 12.17
N GLU A 47 -7.31 -21.01 12.13
CA GLU A 47 -6.81 -21.94 13.15
C GLU A 47 -6.57 -21.25 14.52
N HIS A 48 -6.47 -19.92 14.54
CA HIS A 48 -6.19 -19.10 15.72
C HIS A 48 -7.39 -18.25 16.15
N GLY A 49 -8.61 -18.68 15.83
CA GLY A 49 -9.84 -18.03 16.29
C GLY A 49 -10.31 -16.87 15.41
N GLU A 50 -10.03 -16.94 14.11
CA GLU A 50 -10.54 -16.01 13.09
C GLU A 50 -10.16 -14.55 13.35
N ILE A 51 -8.94 -14.32 13.85
CA ILE A 51 -8.42 -12.97 14.10
C ILE A 51 -8.44 -12.10 12.82
N GLU A 52 -8.71 -10.81 12.99
CA GLU A 52 -8.83 -9.87 11.87
C GLU A 52 -7.46 -9.34 11.43
N TYR A 53 -6.52 -9.23 12.38
CA TYR A 53 -5.13 -8.84 12.14
C TYR A 53 -4.17 -9.78 12.86
N CYS A 54 -3.04 -10.10 12.25
CA CYS A 54 -2.05 -10.97 12.89
C CYS A 54 -1.56 -10.42 14.23
N TYR A 55 -1.56 -9.10 14.45
CA TYR A 55 -1.17 -8.50 15.72
C TYR A 55 -2.09 -8.86 16.90
N GLU A 56 -3.28 -9.43 16.63
CA GLU A 56 -4.23 -9.90 17.65
C GLU A 56 -3.90 -11.32 18.11
N CYS A 57 -3.05 -12.04 17.39
CA CYS A 57 -2.58 -13.36 17.82
C CYS A 57 -1.65 -13.24 19.03
N LYS A 58 -1.87 -14.07 20.05
CA LYS A 58 -0.99 -14.13 21.24
C LYS A 58 0.46 -14.52 20.92
N GLN A 59 0.69 -15.16 19.78
CA GLN A 59 2.02 -15.56 19.30
C GLN A 59 2.67 -14.50 18.42
N TYR A 60 2.01 -13.37 18.15
CA TYR A 60 2.56 -12.33 17.28
C TYR A 60 3.56 -11.43 18.05
N PRO A 61 4.71 -11.09 17.45
CA PRO A 61 5.23 -11.59 16.16
C PRO A 61 5.73 -13.04 16.25
N CYS A 62 5.40 -13.86 15.24
CA CYS A 62 5.80 -15.27 15.15
C CYS A 62 6.81 -15.52 14.01
N GLU A 63 7.26 -16.76 13.85
CA GLU A 63 8.25 -17.18 12.84
C GLU A 63 7.84 -16.84 11.40
N LYS A 64 6.54 -16.76 11.11
CA LYS A 64 6.02 -16.35 9.79
C LYS A 64 6.37 -14.91 9.42
N TYR A 65 6.70 -14.08 10.41
CA TYR A 65 7.08 -12.68 10.23
C TYR A 65 8.59 -12.46 10.16
N GLU A 66 9.44 -13.47 10.36
CA GLU A 66 10.89 -13.28 10.38
C GLU A 66 11.40 -12.64 9.08
N HIS A 67 11.01 -13.20 7.93
CA HIS A 67 11.44 -12.78 6.58
C HIS A 67 10.29 -12.29 5.67
N ILE A 68 9.13 -11.95 6.25
CA ILE A 68 7.91 -11.64 5.47
C ILE A 68 8.06 -10.40 4.57
N ASP A 69 8.96 -9.49 4.96
CA ASP A 69 9.26 -8.20 4.33
C ASP A 69 10.56 -8.17 3.54
N GLU A 70 11.22 -9.33 3.34
CA GLU A 70 12.49 -9.43 2.59
C GLU A 70 12.29 -9.23 1.08
N TYR A 71 11.20 -9.77 0.53
CA TYR A 71 10.85 -9.66 -0.89
C TYR A 71 9.42 -9.20 -1.06
N ASP A 72 9.22 -8.37 -2.07
CA ASP A 72 7.93 -7.86 -2.47
C ASP A 72 7.23 -8.82 -3.44
N SER A 73 5.90 -8.71 -3.47
CA SER A 73 5.05 -9.42 -4.42
C SER A 73 4.61 -8.47 -5.54
N PHE A 74 3.30 -8.29 -5.70
CA PHE A 74 2.70 -7.24 -6.52
C PHE A 74 2.59 -5.89 -5.77
N ILE A 75 2.77 -5.90 -4.46
CA ILE A 75 2.82 -4.75 -3.56
C ILE A 75 4.09 -4.85 -2.72
N THR A 76 4.58 -3.71 -2.21
CA THR A 76 5.74 -3.73 -1.32
C THR A 76 5.38 -4.30 0.05
N HIS A 77 6.28 -5.08 0.63
CA HIS A 77 6.19 -5.66 1.97
C HIS A 77 7.09 -4.93 2.97
N ARG A 78 7.95 -3.99 2.52
CA ARG A 78 8.96 -3.29 3.34
C ARG A 78 8.45 -2.61 4.61
N HIS A 79 7.17 -2.26 4.66
CA HIS A 79 6.53 -1.65 5.82
C HIS A 79 5.44 -2.51 6.43
N GLN A 80 5.29 -3.75 6.01
CA GLN A 80 4.23 -4.65 6.45
C GLN A 80 4.18 -4.81 7.98
N LYS A 81 5.35 -4.97 8.63
CA LYS A 81 5.46 -5.02 10.10
C LYS A 81 5.12 -3.67 10.74
N ARG A 82 5.68 -2.58 10.19
CA ARG A 82 5.47 -1.19 10.65
C ARG A 82 4.00 -0.78 10.54
N ASP A 83 3.33 -1.20 9.48
CA ASP A 83 1.94 -0.89 9.19
C ASP A 83 0.99 -1.61 10.15
N LEU A 84 1.27 -2.88 10.49
CA LEU A 84 0.56 -3.57 11.57
C LEU A 84 0.74 -2.88 12.92
N GLU A 85 1.97 -2.48 13.25
CA GLU A 85 2.21 -1.78 14.52
C GLU A 85 1.52 -0.41 14.55
N LYS A 86 1.57 0.35 13.45
CA LYS A 86 0.86 1.63 13.33
C LYS A 86 -0.65 1.45 13.45
N ALA A 87 -1.22 0.42 12.83
CA ALA A 87 -2.65 0.09 12.95
C ALA A 87 -3.03 -0.31 14.39
N LYS A 88 -2.17 -1.07 15.07
CA LYS A 88 -2.34 -1.45 16.48
C LYS A 88 -2.26 -0.24 17.41
N SER A 89 -1.25 0.61 17.24
CA SER A 89 -0.96 1.73 18.15
C SER A 89 -1.93 2.90 17.96
N ALA A 90 -2.29 3.25 16.72
CA ALA A 90 -3.21 4.34 16.41
C ALA A 90 -4.68 3.91 16.43
N GLY A 91 -4.93 2.59 16.43
CA GLY A 91 -6.25 2.02 16.23
C GLY A 91 -6.63 1.94 14.74
N ILE A 92 -7.34 0.86 14.39
CA ILE A 92 -7.65 0.53 13.00
C ILE A 92 -8.52 1.59 12.31
N GLY A 93 -9.36 2.30 13.06
CA GLY A 93 -10.18 3.39 12.53
C GLY A 93 -9.33 4.54 11.99
N ALA A 94 -8.38 5.02 12.78
CA ALA A 94 -7.44 6.07 12.37
C ALA A 94 -6.55 5.62 11.21
N TYR A 95 -6.06 4.38 11.26
CA TYR A 95 -5.28 3.80 10.16
C TYR A 95 -6.08 3.75 8.86
N ASN A 96 -7.36 3.34 8.92
CA ASN A 96 -8.22 3.28 7.74
C ASN A 96 -8.54 4.66 7.15
N LEU A 97 -8.61 5.71 7.97
CA LEU A 97 -8.76 7.09 7.49
C LEU A 97 -7.53 7.50 6.68
N GLU A 98 -6.32 7.24 7.20
CA GLU A 98 -5.07 7.49 6.47
C GLU A 98 -5.03 6.70 5.14
N GLN A 99 -5.36 5.40 5.18
CA GLN A 99 -5.38 4.56 3.97
C GLN A 99 -6.41 5.03 2.95
N THR A 100 -7.57 5.53 3.39
CA THR A 100 -8.59 6.09 2.50
C THR A 100 -8.06 7.31 1.76
N GLU A 101 -7.37 8.20 2.46
CA GLU A 101 -6.80 9.38 1.85
C GLU A 101 -5.64 9.04 0.89
N LYS A 102 -4.76 8.13 1.30
CA LYS A 102 -3.72 7.59 0.40
C LYS A 102 -4.32 7.01 -0.88
N ALA A 103 -5.45 6.29 -0.77
CA ALA A 103 -6.14 5.73 -1.93
C ALA A 103 -6.79 6.81 -2.81
N GLN A 104 -7.35 7.86 -2.23
CA GLN A 104 -7.89 9.01 -2.98
C GLN A 104 -6.78 9.73 -3.76
N ILE A 105 -5.64 9.97 -3.12
CA ILE A 105 -4.47 10.57 -3.78
C ILE A 105 -3.95 9.65 -4.89
N LEU A 106 -3.83 8.35 -4.63
CA LEU A 106 -3.41 7.38 -5.64
C LEU A 106 -4.36 7.40 -6.85
N SER A 107 -5.67 7.46 -6.64
CA SER A 107 -6.65 7.58 -7.72
C SER A 107 -6.42 8.83 -8.58
N LYS A 108 -6.16 9.98 -7.94
CA LYS A 108 -5.82 11.24 -8.64
C LYS A 108 -4.52 11.11 -9.44
N LEU A 109 -3.49 10.48 -8.88
CA LEU A 109 -2.22 10.20 -9.58
C LEU A 109 -2.42 9.33 -10.82
N LEU A 110 -3.22 8.27 -10.70
CA LEU A 110 -3.49 7.35 -11.79
C LEU A 110 -4.36 7.96 -12.90
N ALA A 111 -5.22 8.93 -12.58
CA ALA A 111 -6.09 9.59 -13.54
C ALA A 111 -5.41 10.77 -14.25
N GLY A 112 -4.58 11.56 -13.55
CA GLY A 112 -4.01 12.80 -14.08
C GLY A 112 -2.52 12.75 -14.46
N TYR A 113 -1.78 11.80 -13.87
CA TYR A 113 -0.31 11.81 -13.88
C TYR A 113 0.30 10.49 -14.33
N ASN A 114 -0.47 9.68 -15.07
CA ASN A 114 -0.06 8.35 -15.53
C ASN A 114 -0.13 8.24 -17.05
N ASP A 115 1.03 8.26 -17.69
CA ASP A 115 1.26 8.05 -19.13
C ASP A 115 1.04 6.59 -19.60
N GLY A 116 0.25 5.81 -18.85
CA GLY A 116 0.01 4.38 -19.06
C GLY A 116 1.09 3.46 -18.45
N ARG A 117 2.17 4.00 -17.87
CA ARG A 117 3.32 3.19 -17.41
C ARG A 117 3.71 3.41 -15.94
N ARG A 118 3.00 4.28 -15.20
CA ARG A 118 3.37 4.72 -13.84
C ARG A 118 2.56 4.10 -12.72
N LYS A 119 1.60 3.21 -13.03
CA LYS A 119 0.75 2.58 -12.01
C LYS A 119 1.55 1.96 -10.86
N ASN A 120 2.53 1.11 -11.18
CA ASN A 120 3.33 0.45 -10.14
C ASN A 120 4.21 1.44 -9.36
N PHE A 121 4.76 2.46 -10.04
CA PHE A 121 5.54 3.50 -9.37
C PHE A 121 4.71 4.21 -8.30
N TYR A 122 3.51 4.69 -8.65
CA TYR A 122 2.65 5.37 -7.67
C TYR A 122 2.17 4.43 -6.56
N CYS A 123 1.82 3.18 -6.87
CA CYS A 123 1.44 2.20 -5.85
C CYS A 123 2.58 1.99 -4.84
N VAL A 124 3.83 1.90 -5.28
CA VAL A 124 4.99 1.79 -4.38
C VAL A 124 5.20 3.08 -3.59
N ALA A 125 5.13 4.25 -4.25
CA ALA A 125 5.32 5.54 -3.60
C ALA A 125 4.32 5.76 -2.45
N VAL A 126 3.03 5.55 -2.67
CA VAL A 126 2.02 5.79 -1.62
C VAL A 126 2.08 4.78 -0.47
N ASN A 127 2.64 3.59 -0.73
CA ASN A 127 2.90 2.60 0.32
C ASN A 127 4.11 2.98 1.19
N LEU A 128 5.17 3.51 0.57
CA LEU A 128 6.44 3.77 1.26
C LEU A 128 6.50 5.13 1.95
N LEU A 129 5.88 6.14 1.36
CA LEU A 129 5.88 7.51 1.90
C LEU A 129 4.77 7.70 2.95
N GLU A 130 5.04 8.55 3.93
CA GLU A 130 4.03 8.99 4.91
C GLU A 130 2.99 9.90 4.24
N LEU A 131 1.79 9.98 4.83
CA LEU A 131 0.70 10.77 4.25
C LEU A 131 1.08 12.26 4.07
N SER A 132 1.85 12.83 5.00
CA SER A 132 2.36 14.20 4.90
C SER A 132 3.26 14.41 3.68
N GLU A 133 4.11 13.44 3.37
CA GLU A 133 5.03 13.47 2.23
C GLU A 133 4.29 13.33 0.91
N ILE A 134 3.26 12.47 0.87
CA ILE A 134 2.39 12.33 -0.30
C ILE A 134 1.60 13.62 -0.54
N ARG A 135 1.08 14.27 0.52
CA ARG A 135 0.41 15.57 0.42
C ARG A 135 1.36 16.67 -0.07
N GLU A 136 2.59 16.70 0.42
CA GLU A 136 3.63 17.61 -0.08
C GLU A 136 3.83 17.42 -1.59
N ALA A 137 3.97 16.17 -2.04
CA ALA A 137 4.12 15.84 -3.45
C ALA A 137 2.95 16.39 -4.28
N MET A 138 1.71 16.12 -3.84
CA MET A 138 0.50 16.59 -4.53
C MET A 138 0.44 18.12 -4.59
N ASN A 139 0.74 18.81 -3.50
CA ASN A 139 0.76 20.28 -3.49
C ASN A 139 1.77 20.84 -4.50
N ARG A 140 2.98 20.26 -4.59
CA ARG A 140 4.01 20.66 -5.56
C ARG A 140 3.58 20.41 -7.00
N ILE A 141 2.97 19.25 -7.26
CA ILE A 141 2.48 18.85 -8.57
C ILE A 141 1.37 19.81 -9.03
N GLU A 142 0.35 20.00 -8.19
CA GLU A 142 -0.83 20.81 -8.52
C GLU A 142 -0.50 22.30 -8.69
N SER A 143 0.45 22.81 -7.91
CA SER A 143 0.90 24.21 -8.03
C SER A 143 1.63 24.50 -9.35
N ASN A 144 2.19 23.47 -10.00
CA ASN A 144 2.93 23.62 -11.27
C ASN A 144 2.17 23.01 -12.46
N ASP A 145 0.99 22.44 -12.25
CA ASP A 145 0.26 21.65 -13.25
C ASP A 145 0.00 22.40 -14.56
N ARG A 146 -0.32 23.70 -14.45
CA ARG A 146 -0.61 24.59 -15.59
C ARG A 146 0.63 25.04 -16.37
N ALA A 147 1.83 24.76 -15.87
CA ALA A 147 3.09 25.17 -16.50
C ALA A 147 3.55 24.20 -17.60
N PHE A 148 2.95 23.01 -17.71
CA PHE A 148 3.37 21.98 -18.66
C PHE A 148 2.62 22.07 -19.99
N ALA A 149 3.36 22.02 -21.09
CA ALA A 149 2.80 22.09 -22.45
C ALA A 149 2.24 20.74 -22.92
N SER A 150 2.67 19.63 -22.31
CA SER A 150 2.24 18.28 -22.66
C SER A 150 1.97 17.39 -21.45
N GLU A 151 1.11 16.38 -21.66
CA GLU A 151 0.84 15.33 -20.67
C GLU A 151 2.12 14.59 -20.25
N LYS A 152 3.05 14.38 -21.19
CA LYS A 152 4.31 13.70 -20.94
C LYS A 152 5.18 14.46 -19.95
N GLU A 153 5.31 15.78 -20.11
CA GLU A 153 6.07 16.64 -19.19
C GLU A 153 5.43 16.66 -17.81
N ARG A 154 4.11 16.81 -17.74
CA ARG A 154 3.35 16.75 -16.48
C ARG A 154 3.57 15.44 -15.73
N CYS A 155 3.48 14.31 -16.42
CA CYS A 155 3.71 12.99 -15.82
C CYS A 155 5.17 12.80 -15.39
N ALA A 156 6.14 13.29 -16.18
CA ALA A 156 7.55 13.23 -15.82
C ALA A 156 7.85 14.04 -14.56
N TYR A 157 7.31 15.25 -14.47
CA TYR A 157 7.46 16.11 -13.28
C TYR A 157 6.84 15.48 -12.03
N ALA A 158 5.65 14.87 -12.13
CA ALA A 158 5.07 14.16 -11.00
C ALA A 158 5.98 13.04 -10.49
N VAL A 159 6.60 12.26 -11.38
CA VAL A 159 7.57 11.22 -11.00
C VAL A 159 8.80 11.83 -10.31
N GLU A 160 9.33 12.92 -10.85
CA GLU A 160 10.47 13.64 -10.27
C GLU A 160 10.20 14.12 -8.84
N VAL A 161 9.05 14.77 -8.61
CA VAL A 161 8.64 15.24 -7.27
C VAL A 161 8.62 14.10 -6.26
N PHE A 162 8.01 12.95 -6.62
CA PHE A 162 7.98 11.78 -5.73
C PHE A 162 9.38 11.20 -5.50
N GLN A 163 10.22 11.18 -6.53
CA GLN A 163 11.58 10.66 -6.43
C GLN A 163 12.44 11.52 -5.50
N GLU A 164 12.39 12.84 -5.63
CA GLU A 164 13.12 13.76 -4.73
C GLU A 164 12.68 13.60 -3.27
N ILE A 165 11.37 13.50 -3.02
CA ILE A 165 10.85 13.31 -1.66
C ILE A 165 11.37 12.00 -1.09
N ALA A 166 11.35 10.92 -1.87
CA ALA A 166 11.84 9.62 -1.46
C ALA A 166 13.36 9.62 -1.22
N ASP A 167 14.13 10.32 -2.07
CA ASP A 167 15.58 10.44 -1.94
C ASP A 167 15.98 11.19 -0.66
N ARG A 168 15.28 12.28 -0.30
CA ARG A 168 15.46 12.97 1.00
C ARG A 168 15.21 12.06 2.20
N LYS A 169 14.42 11.00 2.01
CA LYS A 169 14.09 10.00 3.04
C LYS A 169 14.91 8.72 2.92
N ASN A 170 15.84 8.66 1.96
CA ASN A 170 16.61 7.46 1.63
C ASN A 170 15.73 6.24 1.28
N ILE A 171 14.60 6.48 0.63
CA ILE A 171 13.63 5.45 0.23
C ILE A 171 13.76 5.19 -1.27
N LYS A 172 14.04 3.95 -1.67
CA LYS A 172 13.96 3.54 -3.08
C LYS A 172 12.52 3.23 -3.46
N LEU A 173 11.98 3.91 -4.48
CA LEU A 173 10.63 3.69 -5.01
C LEU A 173 10.57 2.55 -6.03
N LYS A 174 11.02 1.36 -5.62
CA LYS A 174 10.91 0.14 -6.44
C LYS A 174 10.57 -1.07 -5.59
N LEU A 175 9.97 -2.08 -6.23
CA LEU A 175 9.80 -3.39 -5.62
C LEU A 175 11.14 -4.14 -5.53
N ILE A 176 11.33 -4.85 -4.42
CA ILE A 176 12.42 -5.80 -4.20
C ILE A 176 11.93 -7.18 -4.65
N LYS A 177 12.61 -7.78 -5.63
CA LYS A 177 12.26 -9.12 -6.14
C LYS A 177 13.26 -10.14 -5.61
N LYS A 178 12.79 -11.38 -5.47
CA LYS A 178 13.62 -12.55 -5.17
C LYS A 178 14.53 -12.91 -6.35
#